data_AF-A0A847ZT97-F1
#
_entry.id   AF-A0A847ZT97-F1
#
_cell.length_a   1.000
_cell.length_b   1.000
_cell.length_c   1.000
_cell.angle_alpha   90.00
_cell.angle_beta   90.00
_cell.angle_gamma   90.00
#
_symmetry.space_group_name_H-M   'P 1'
#
loop_
_entity.id
_entity.type
_entity.pdbx_description
1 polymer ?
#
loop_
_entity_poly.entity_id
_entity_poly.type
_entity_poly.pdbx_seq_one_letter_code
_entity_poly.pdbx_strand_id
1 'polypeptide(L)'
;MKSLVKMTVAAAALVGAFAAFGGPAHADPDQASIARGGRLYDKWYKVLKVEAPKESHKLYPSSNAKIAADPASNWRCKECHGWDGLGADGAYKTGSHASGIKGIKGMAGGDPAAVVALLKGDHAYGDKLGEEDLTDLANYVVYGQINWDDYIDAAAKKSKGDAAVGKQVFGTICMNCHGPEGKLPKDMPPLGSLAGNPWEVMNKILNGQPGEVMPALRSIDHKVSADLMAFIATLPAE
;
A
#
# COMPACT_ATOMS: atom_id res chain seq x y z
N MET A 1 -82.61 19.52 26.17
CA MET A 1 -82.16 20.42 27.26
C MET A 1 -81.34 19.60 28.25
N LYS A 2 -80.23 20.18 28.75
CA LYS A 2 -79.11 19.59 29.50
C LYS A 2 -78.07 18.89 28.61
N SER A 3 -76.76 19.00 28.83
CA SER A 3 -75.85 20.07 29.30
C SER A 3 -74.45 19.51 29.01
N LEU A 4 -73.51 20.42 28.73
CA LEU A 4 -72.06 20.27 28.61
C LEU A 4 -71.42 19.20 29.51
N VAL A 5 -70.36 18.55 29.00
CA VAL A 5 -69.03 18.55 29.66
C VAL A 5 -67.93 18.56 28.57
N LYS A 6 -67.10 19.61 28.58
CA LYS A 6 -65.83 19.66 27.86
C LYS A 6 -64.78 18.92 28.69
N MET A 7 -64.11 17.92 28.12
CA MET A 7 -62.89 17.34 28.69
C MET A 7 -61.72 17.69 27.77
N THR A 8 -60.93 18.66 28.20
CA THR A 8 -59.61 18.97 27.64
C THR A 8 -58.63 17.90 28.13
N VAL A 9 -58.16 17.03 27.24
CA VAL A 9 -57.02 16.13 27.50
C VAL A 9 -55.76 16.88 27.08
N ALA A 10 -54.91 17.21 28.06
CA ALA A 10 -53.57 17.72 27.82
C ALA A 10 -52.68 16.58 27.30
N ALA A 11 -52.18 16.71 26.07
CA ALA A 11 -51.20 15.80 25.51
C ALA A 11 -49.81 16.17 26.04
N ALA A 12 -49.28 15.38 26.97
CA ALA A 12 -47.88 15.45 27.36
C ALA A 12 -47.05 14.64 26.36
N ALA A 13 -46.39 15.32 25.42
CA ALA A 13 -45.40 14.71 24.54
C ALA A 13 -44.07 14.53 25.29
N LEU A 14 -43.83 13.31 25.78
CA LEU A 14 -42.51 12.87 26.24
C LEU A 14 -41.64 12.59 25.00
N VAL A 15 -40.85 13.59 24.58
CA VAL A 15 -39.76 13.40 23.63
C VAL A 15 -38.61 12.74 24.39
N GLY A 16 -38.51 11.42 24.31
CA GLY A 16 -37.36 10.67 24.77
C GLY A 16 -36.14 10.99 23.90
N ALA A 17 -35.16 11.70 24.46
CA ALA A 17 -33.88 11.92 23.82
C ALA A 17 -33.11 10.60 23.73
N PHE A 18 -33.09 9.98 22.55
CA PHE A 18 -32.13 8.94 22.21
C PHE A 18 -30.76 9.59 22.08
N ALA A 19 -29.97 9.57 23.16
CA ALA A 19 -28.55 9.84 23.09
C ALA A 19 -27.87 8.63 22.43
N ALA A 20 -27.65 8.70 21.11
CA ALA A 20 -26.76 7.80 20.42
C ALA A 20 -25.34 8.07 20.92
N PHE A 21 -24.83 7.22 21.82
CA PHE A 21 -23.41 7.13 22.11
C PHE A 21 -22.71 6.52 20.89
N GLY A 22 -22.46 7.35 19.87
CA GLY A 22 -21.46 7.04 18.86
C GLY A 22 -20.09 7.08 19.53
N GLY A 23 -19.45 5.93 19.69
CA GLY A 23 -18.00 5.89 19.95
C GLY A 23 -17.27 6.68 18.85
N PRO A 24 -16.03 7.14 19.08
CA PRO A 24 -15.27 7.83 18.05
C PRO A 24 -15.18 6.93 16.82
N ALA A 25 -15.84 7.33 15.73
CA ALA A 25 -15.55 6.80 14.41
C ALA A 25 -14.11 7.24 14.14
N HIS A 26 -13.16 6.30 14.19
CA HIS A 26 -11.84 6.56 13.62
C HIS A 26 -12.09 6.85 12.15
N ALA A 27 -11.86 8.09 11.73
CA ALA A 27 -11.90 8.43 10.32
C ALA A 27 -10.85 7.56 9.62
N ASP A 28 -11.24 6.92 8.52
CA ASP A 28 -10.29 6.22 7.66
C ASP A 28 -9.13 7.17 7.34
N PRO A 29 -7.88 6.70 7.39
CA PRO A 29 -6.75 7.57 7.12
C PRO A 29 -6.83 8.11 5.69
N ASP A 30 -6.34 9.33 5.51
CA ASP A 30 -6.27 9.94 4.19
C ASP A 30 -5.38 9.08 3.24
N GLN A 31 -5.72 9.10 1.95
CA GLN A 31 -5.01 8.33 0.92
C GLN A 31 -3.53 8.73 0.79
N ALA A 32 -3.14 9.95 1.13
CA ALA A 32 -1.76 10.38 1.13
C ALA A 32 -0.94 9.70 2.24
N SER A 33 -1.50 9.57 3.45
CA SER A 33 -0.90 8.77 4.52
C SER A 33 -0.69 7.31 4.09
N ILE A 34 -1.71 6.67 3.51
CA ILE A 34 -1.61 5.29 3.01
C ILE A 34 -0.56 5.18 1.90
N ALA A 35 -0.54 6.12 0.95
CA ALA A 35 0.44 6.13 -0.14
C ALA A 35 1.87 6.33 0.38
N ARG A 36 2.08 7.22 1.35
CA ARG A 36 3.39 7.40 2.00
C ARG A 36 3.81 6.14 2.74
N GLY A 37 2.90 5.49 3.45
CA GLY A 37 3.11 4.18 4.08
C GLY A 37 3.56 3.11 3.10
N GLY A 38 2.98 3.06 1.90
CA GLY A 38 3.40 2.16 0.84
C GLY A 38 4.84 2.41 0.34
N ARG A 39 5.28 3.69 0.28
CA ARG A 39 6.69 4.01 -0.03
C ARG A 39 7.63 3.60 1.10
N LEU A 40 7.21 3.75 2.35
CA LEU A 40 7.97 3.30 3.52
C LEU A 40 8.09 1.76 3.52
N TYR A 41 7.01 1.06 3.18
CA TYR A 41 6.98 -0.40 3.04
C TYR A 41 7.97 -0.92 1.98
N ASP A 42 8.12 -0.20 0.86
CA ASP A 42 9.14 -0.45 -0.15
C ASP A 42 10.55 -0.18 0.39
N LYS A 43 10.84 1.08 0.74
CA LYS A 43 12.22 1.52 1.04
C LYS A 43 12.26 2.77 1.92
N TRP A 44 11.91 2.58 3.20
CA TRP A 44 11.80 3.66 4.18
C TRP A 44 12.99 4.62 4.23
N TYR A 45 14.23 4.11 4.21
CA TYR A 45 15.42 4.96 4.33
C TYR A 45 15.60 5.92 3.14
N LYS A 46 15.08 5.58 1.96
CA LYS A 46 15.04 6.51 0.81
C LYS A 46 13.95 7.56 0.96
N VAL A 47 12.80 7.22 1.55
CA VAL A 47 11.75 8.20 1.87
C VAL A 47 12.26 9.23 2.88
N LEU A 48 12.95 8.76 3.92
CA LEU A 48 13.48 9.62 5.00
C LEU A 48 14.81 10.29 4.64
N LYS A 49 15.43 9.93 3.51
CA LYS A 49 16.75 10.42 3.07
C LYS A 49 17.86 10.17 4.10
N VAL A 50 17.84 8.99 4.72
CA VAL A 50 18.86 8.52 5.66
C VAL A 50 19.66 7.36 5.06
N GLU A 51 20.80 7.02 5.68
CA GLU A 51 21.58 5.85 5.26
C GLU A 51 20.77 4.55 5.48
N ALA A 52 20.97 3.58 4.59
CA ALA A 52 20.45 2.24 4.81
C ALA A 52 21.12 1.60 6.05
N PRO A 53 20.43 0.72 6.79
CA PRO A 53 21.04 -0.04 7.87
C PRO A 53 22.27 -0.81 7.40
N LYS A 54 23.29 -0.89 8.27
CA LYS A 54 24.55 -1.61 8.01
C LYS A 54 24.56 -3.03 8.58
N GLU A 55 23.68 -3.29 9.54
CA GLU A 55 23.49 -4.60 10.17
C GLU A 55 22.20 -5.23 9.67
N SER A 56 22.19 -6.55 9.46
CA SER A 56 21.02 -7.26 8.98
C SER A 56 19.86 -7.25 9.98
N HIS A 57 18.65 -7.24 9.46
CA HIS A 57 17.44 -7.31 10.26
C HIS A 57 17.39 -8.64 11.03
N LYS A 58 17.23 -8.58 12.35
CA LYS A 58 17.31 -9.76 13.25
C LYS A 58 16.32 -10.89 12.91
N LEU A 59 15.15 -10.52 12.42
CA LEU A 59 14.10 -11.47 12.03
C LEU A 59 14.26 -12.02 10.60
N TYR A 60 15.20 -11.52 9.80
CA TYR A 60 15.37 -12.03 8.44
C TYR A 60 16.01 -13.42 8.47
N PRO A 61 15.45 -14.42 7.78
CA PRO A 61 15.89 -15.80 7.91
C PRO A 61 17.18 -16.05 7.15
N SER A 62 18.06 -16.86 7.74
CA SER A 62 19.32 -17.28 7.11
C SER A 62 19.13 -18.25 5.95
N SER A 63 17.93 -18.83 5.78
CA SER A 63 17.59 -19.73 4.67
C SER A 63 17.74 -19.06 3.29
N ASN A 64 17.56 -17.74 3.20
CA ASN A 64 17.92 -16.94 2.03
C ASN A 64 19.22 -16.17 2.29
N ALA A 65 20.34 -16.88 2.20
CA ALA A 65 21.66 -16.35 2.54
C ALA A 65 22.04 -15.07 1.77
N LYS A 66 21.59 -14.94 0.52
CA LYS A 66 21.87 -13.75 -0.31
C LYS A 66 21.28 -12.49 0.30
N ILE A 67 20.01 -12.53 0.68
CA ILE A 67 19.31 -11.36 1.24
C ILE A 67 19.62 -11.20 2.74
N ALA A 68 19.85 -12.29 3.46
CA ALA A 68 20.32 -12.25 4.84
C ALA A 68 21.67 -11.52 4.99
N ALA A 69 22.52 -11.58 3.95
CA ALA A 69 23.79 -10.86 3.89
C ALA A 69 23.68 -9.43 3.30
N ASP A 70 22.46 -8.96 2.95
CA ASP A 70 22.21 -7.62 2.40
C ASP A 70 21.29 -6.80 3.31
N PRO A 71 21.85 -6.10 4.32
CA PRO A 71 21.13 -5.19 5.20
C PRO A 71 20.24 -4.17 4.47
N ALA A 72 20.68 -3.65 3.33
CA ALA A 72 19.89 -2.66 2.60
C ALA A 72 18.60 -3.26 2.00
N SER A 73 18.59 -4.57 1.76
CA SER A 73 17.41 -5.30 1.28
C SER A 73 16.55 -5.86 2.41
N ASN A 74 17.15 -6.49 3.42
CA ASN A 74 16.40 -7.21 4.45
C ASN A 74 15.69 -6.32 5.49
N TRP A 75 15.94 -5.01 5.49
CA TRP A 75 15.18 -4.01 6.26
C TRP A 75 13.96 -3.42 5.52
N ARG A 76 13.67 -3.92 4.30
CA ARG A 76 12.51 -3.50 3.51
C ARG A 76 11.34 -4.44 3.82
N CYS A 77 10.19 -3.89 4.22
CA CYS A 77 9.02 -4.69 4.61
C CYS A 77 8.59 -5.67 3.51
N LYS A 78 8.62 -5.20 2.25
CA LYS A 78 8.32 -6.01 1.06
C LYS A 78 9.20 -7.24 0.93
N GLU A 79 10.42 -7.24 1.48
CA GLU A 79 11.37 -8.35 1.33
C GLU A 79 10.96 -9.55 2.19
N CYS A 80 10.31 -9.29 3.33
CA CYS A 80 9.76 -10.33 4.19
C CYS A 80 8.32 -10.69 3.77
N HIS A 81 7.49 -9.67 3.56
CA HIS A 81 6.04 -9.81 3.45
C HIS A 81 5.50 -9.80 2.01
N GLY A 82 6.39 -9.67 1.02
CA GLY A 82 6.04 -9.67 -0.40
C GLY A 82 5.47 -8.33 -0.89
N TRP A 83 5.57 -8.10 -2.19
CA TRP A 83 4.89 -6.97 -2.83
C TRP A 83 3.37 -7.11 -2.80
N ASP A 84 2.88 -8.34 -2.83
CA ASP A 84 1.47 -8.66 -2.75
C ASP A 84 0.93 -8.69 -1.31
N GLY A 85 1.81 -8.54 -0.30
CA GLY A 85 1.44 -8.62 1.10
C GLY A 85 1.08 -10.04 1.57
N LEU A 86 1.36 -11.08 0.78
CA LEU A 86 1.06 -12.48 1.10
C LEU A 86 2.29 -13.27 1.57
N GLY A 87 3.50 -12.73 1.41
CA GLY A 87 4.75 -13.34 1.86
C GLY A 87 4.91 -14.76 1.32
N ALA A 88 5.10 -15.72 2.22
CA ALA A 88 5.26 -17.15 1.94
C ALA A 88 4.07 -17.79 1.18
N ASP A 89 2.89 -17.17 1.20
CA ASP A 89 1.69 -17.70 0.57
C ASP A 89 1.44 -17.13 -0.84
N GLY A 90 2.24 -16.16 -1.29
CA GLY A 90 2.01 -15.44 -2.54
C GLY A 90 3.19 -15.44 -3.51
N ALA A 91 3.44 -14.29 -4.14
CA ALA A 91 4.46 -14.07 -5.16
C ALA A 91 5.86 -14.43 -4.67
N TYR A 92 6.11 -14.38 -3.35
CA TYR A 92 7.38 -14.72 -2.71
C TYR A 92 7.40 -16.13 -2.09
N LYS A 93 6.42 -16.98 -2.40
CA LYS A 93 6.41 -18.39 -1.97
C LYS A 93 7.67 -19.15 -2.41
N THR A 94 8.19 -18.83 -3.59
CA THR A 94 9.41 -19.42 -4.16
C THR A 94 10.25 -18.37 -4.88
N GLY A 95 11.47 -18.75 -5.30
CA GLY A 95 12.36 -17.87 -6.06
C GLY A 95 13.33 -17.08 -5.19
N SER A 96 13.99 -16.07 -5.78
CA SER A 96 15.11 -15.35 -5.15
C SER A 96 14.73 -14.51 -3.93
N HIS A 97 13.45 -14.19 -3.77
CA HIS A 97 12.93 -13.39 -2.65
C HIS A 97 12.19 -14.24 -1.61
N ALA A 98 12.20 -15.56 -1.73
CA ALA A 98 11.54 -16.42 -0.76
C ALA A 98 12.20 -16.28 0.61
N SER A 99 11.42 -15.85 1.59
CA SER A 99 11.81 -15.74 3.00
C SER A 99 11.18 -16.85 3.86
N GLY A 100 10.00 -17.36 3.46
CA GLY A 100 9.18 -18.22 4.33
C GLY A 100 8.44 -17.46 5.44
N ILE A 101 8.52 -16.13 5.46
CA ILE A 101 7.79 -15.27 6.39
C ILE A 101 6.36 -15.05 5.87
N LYS A 102 5.37 -15.09 6.77
CA LYS A 102 3.97 -14.81 6.44
C LYS A 102 3.76 -13.38 5.94
N GLY A 103 2.74 -13.18 5.11
CA GLY A 103 2.31 -11.86 4.67
C GLY A 103 1.64 -11.00 5.77
N ILE A 104 1.16 -9.83 5.35
CA ILE A 104 0.44 -8.86 6.19
C ILE A 104 -1.09 -8.95 6.08
N LYS A 105 -1.62 -9.86 5.24
CA LYS A 105 -3.07 -10.02 5.01
C LYS A 105 -3.93 -10.04 6.28
N GLY A 106 -3.43 -10.69 7.35
CA GLY A 106 -4.15 -10.78 8.63
C GLY A 106 -4.33 -9.45 9.39
N MET A 107 -3.65 -8.38 8.96
CA MET A 107 -3.75 -7.05 9.57
C MET A 107 -4.74 -6.12 8.84
N ALA A 108 -5.27 -6.53 7.69
CA ALA A 108 -6.20 -5.72 6.92
C ALA A 108 -7.47 -5.41 7.73
N GLY A 109 -7.87 -4.13 7.80
CA GLY A 109 -9.01 -3.66 8.60
C GLY A 109 -8.85 -3.82 10.12
N GLY A 110 -7.65 -4.14 10.60
CA GLY A 110 -7.32 -4.19 12.03
C GLY A 110 -7.04 -2.82 12.65
N ASP A 111 -6.30 -2.81 13.76
CA ASP A 111 -5.93 -1.61 14.50
C ASP A 111 -4.51 -1.12 14.11
N PRO A 112 -4.35 0.10 13.55
CA PRO A 112 -3.04 0.67 13.26
C PRO A 112 -2.13 0.76 14.48
N ALA A 113 -2.66 1.02 15.68
CA ALA A 113 -1.86 1.11 16.90
C ALA A 113 -1.19 -0.23 17.25
N ALA A 114 -1.87 -1.35 16.99
CA ALA A 114 -1.29 -2.68 17.13
C ALA A 114 -0.15 -2.91 16.13
N VAL A 115 -0.27 -2.41 14.89
CA VAL A 115 0.83 -2.46 13.92
C VAL A 115 2.01 -1.62 14.37
N VAL A 116 1.78 -0.40 14.86
CA VAL A 116 2.85 0.46 15.41
C VAL A 116 3.58 -0.23 16.56
N ALA A 117 2.85 -0.90 17.47
CA ALA A 117 3.46 -1.64 18.57
C ALA A 117 4.38 -2.77 18.07
N LEU A 118 3.95 -3.52 17.05
CA LEU A 118 4.78 -4.57 16.41
C LEU A 118 6.02 -4.00 15.71
N LEU A 119 5.88 -2.84 15.06
CA LEU A 119 6.99 -2.15 14.38
C LEU A 119 8.04 -1.67 15.38
N LYS A 120 7.62 -1.11 16.52
CA LYS A 120 8.53 -0.66 17.59
C LYS A 120 9.17 -1.82 18.35
N GLY A 121 8.42 -2.89 18.58
CA GLY A 121 8.85 -4.09 19.30
C GLY A 121 9.75 -4.98 18.45
N ASP A 122 9.23 -6.15 18.06
CA ASP A 122 10.02 -7.22 17.43
C ASP A 122 10.76 -6.78 16.15
N HIS A 123 10.17 -5.87 15.37
CA HIS A 123 10.78 -5.36 14.14
C HIS A 123 11.85 -4.28 14.39
N ALA A 124 11.96 -3.75 15.62
CA ALA A 124 13.00 -2.80 16.02
C ALA A 124 13.11 -1.55 15.11
N TYR A 125 11.97 -0.99 14.68
CA TYR A 125 11.93 0.28 13.94
C TYR A 125 11.78 1.51 14.85
N GLY A 126 11.58 1.33 16.16
CA GLY A 126 11.24 2.43 17.08
C GLY A 126 12.30 3.52 17.20
N ASP A 127 13.56 3.23 16.88
CA ASP A 127 14.66 4.20 16.82
C ASP A 127 15.00 4.66 15.38
N LYS A 128 14.30 4.15 14.37
CA LYS A 128 14.57 4.39 12.94
C LYS A 128 13.51 5.22 12.25
N LEU A 129 12.26 5.09 12.71
CA LEU A 129 11.07 5.71 12.14
C LEU A 129 10.44 6.65 13.17
N GLY A 130 10.09 7.86 12.74
CA GLY A 130 9.32 8.79 13.57
C GLY A 130 7.88 8.31 13.78
N GLU A 131 7.16 8.91 14.72
CA GLU A 131 5.76 8.54 15.01
C GLU A 131 4.85 8.64 13.77
N GLU A 132 5.04 9.68 12.94
CA GLU A 132 4.30 9.84 11.68
C GLU A 132 4.65 8.75 10.66
N ASP A 133 5.92 8.36 10.55
CA ASP A 133 6.36 7.27 9.66
C ASP A 133 5.75 5.94 10.06
N LEU A 134 5.73 5.65 11.35
CA LEU A 134 5.13 4.46 11.92
C LEU A 134 3.61 4.46 11.69
N THR A 135 2.97 5.61 11.85
CA THR A 135 1.53 5.79 11.62
C THR A 135 1.18 5.56 10.15
N ASP A 136 1.92 6.17 9.21
CA ASP A 136 1.69 5.98 7.78
C ASP A 136 1.91 4.53 7.35
N LEU A 137 2.98 3.90 7.84
CA LEU A 137 3.26 2.50 7.55
C LEU A 137 2.15 1.58 8.11
N ALA A 138 1.67 1.86 9.32
CA ALA A 138 0.54 1.15 9.91
C ALA A 138 -0.75 1.35 9.11
N ASN A 139 -1.03 2.57 8.65
CA ASN A 139 -2.17 2.87 7.80
C ASN A 139 -2.10 2.12 6.47
N TYR A 140 -0.92 2.01 5.86
CA TYR A 140 -0.72 1.17 4.68
C TYR A 140 -0.97 -0.31 4.97
N VAL A 141 -0.45 -0.84 6.08
CA VAL A 141 -0.65 -2.24 6.46
C VAL A 141 -2.12 -2.55 6.72
N VAL A 142 -2.87 -1.64 7.35
CA VAL A 142 -4.27 -1.88 7.71
C VAL A 142 -5.24 -1.57 6.56
N TYR A 143 -5.03 -0.47 5.84
CA TYR A 143 -5.99 0.07 4.87
C TYR A 143 -5.46 0.12 3.42
N GLY A 144 -4.16 -0.08 3.22
CA GLY A 144 -3.51 0.03 1.91
C GLY A 144 -3.46 -1.25 1.09
N GLN A 145 -3.79 -2.41 1.70
CA GLN A 145 -3.84 -3.70 1.02
C GLN A 145 -4.98 -3.74 0.01
N ILE A 146 -4.75 -4.39 -1.14
CA ILE A 146 -5.74 -4.53 -2.22
C ILE A 146 -5.94 -5.99 -2.60
N ASN A 147 -7.05 -6.30 -3.24
CA ASN A 147 -7.28 -7.62 -3.83
C ASN A 147 -6.56 -7.74 -5.17
N TRP A 148 -5.36 -8.33 -5.16
CA TRP A 148 -4.50 -8.44 -6.34
C TRP A 148 -5.13 -9.20 -7.50
N ASP A 149 -5.98 -10.18 -7.21
CA ASP A 149 -6.63 -11.00 -8.23
C ASP A 149 -7.57 -10.19 -9.14
N ASP A 150 -8.00 -9.00 -8.71
CA ASP A 150 -8.83 -8.11 -9.54
C ASP A 150 -8.00 -7.44 -10.65
N TYR A 151 -6.69 -7.31 -10.46
CA TYR A 151 -5.82 -6.49 -11.32
C TYR A 151 -4.68 -7.26 -11.98
N ILE A 152 -4.26 -8.39 -11.41
CA ILE A 152 -3.10 -9.16 -11.87
C ILE A 152 -3.52 -10.61 -12.13
N ASP A 153 -3.10 -11.15 -13.26
CA ASP A 153 -3.02 -12.58 -13.49
C ASP A 153 -1.70 -13.08 -12.89
N ALA A 154 -1.79 -13.70 -11.70
CA ALA A 154 -0.63 -14.17 -10.96
C ALA A 154 0.15 -15.28 -11.69
N ALA A 155 -0.55 -16.13 -12.45
CA ALA A 155 0.08 -17.22 -13.19
C ALA A 155 0.86 -16.69 -14.40
N ALA A 156 0.27 -15.74 -15.13
CA ALA A 156 0.91 -15.08 -16.25
C ALA A 156 1.91 -13.98 -15.85
N LYS A 157 1.89 -13.54 -14.59
CA LYS A 157 2.59 -12.34 -14.07
C LYS A 157 2.31 -11.11 -14.93
N LYS A 158 1.03 -10.88 -15.26
CA LYS A 158 0.60 -9.79 -16.13
C LYS A 158 -0.56 -9.01 -15.52
N SER A 159 -0.65 -7.74 -15.89
CA SER A 159 -1.83 -6.93 -15.61
C SER A 159 -3.05 -7.46 -16.38
N LYS A 160 -4.23 -7.37 -15.77
CA LYS A 160 -5.55 -7.58 -16.38
C LYS A 160 -6.15 -6.30 -17.00
N GLY A 161 -5.39 -5.20 -16.97
CA GLY A 161 -5.82 -3.91 -17.50
C GLY A 161 -5.88 -3.83 -19.03
N ASP A 162 -6.40 -2.72 -19.53
CA ASP A 162 -6.51 -2.36 -20.94
C ASP A 162 -5.35 -1.42 -21.34
N ALA A 163 -4.46 -1.91 -22.20
CA ALA A 163 -3.31 -1.14 -22.68
C ALA A 163 -3.70 0.11 -23.49
N ALA A 164 -4.83 0.11 -24.20
CA ALA A 164 -5.29 1.27 -24.97
C ALA A 164 -5.72 2.41 -24.04
N VAL A 165 -6.41 2.09 -22.94
CA VAL A 165 -6.74 3.05 -21.88
C VAL A 165 -5.47 3.50 -21.16
N GLY A 166 -4.60 2.57 -20.78
CA GLY A 166 -3.33 2.85 -20.12
C GLY A 166 -2.44 3.81 -20.91
N LYS A 167 -2.42 3.69 -22.24
CA LYS A 167 -1.67 4.61 -23.13
C LYS A 167 -2.12 6.05 -22.99
N GLN A 168 -3.42 6.30 -22.86
CA GLN A 168 -3.95 7.66 -22.68
C GLN A 168 -3.49 8.26 -21.35
N VAL A 169 -3.60 7.47 -20.28
CA VAL A 169 -3.18 7.90 -18.94
C VAL A 169 -1.66 8.14 -18.90
N PHE A 170 -0.88 7.23 -19.47
CA PHE A 170 0.58 7.36 -19.55
C PHE A 170 1.00 8.65 -20.25
N GLY A 171 0.37 8.97 -21.39
CA GLY A 171 0.66 10.19 -22.14
C GLY A 171 0.38 11.49 -21.37
N THR A 172 -0.57 11.48 -20.43
CA THR A 172 -0.94 12.69 -19.67
C THR A 172 -0.19 12.86 -18.36
N ILE A 173 0.13 11.76 -17.67
CA ILE A 173 0.72 11.80 -16.32
C ILE A 173 2.18 11.37 -16.32
N CYS A 174 2.49 10.22 -16.93
CA CYS A 174 3.76 9.52 -16.76
C CYS A 174 4.84 9.99 -17.75
N MET A 175 4.42 10.30 -18.98
CA MET A 175 5.32 10.62 -20.10
C MET A 175 6.19 11.85 -19.82
N ASN A 176 5.71 12.80 -19.01
CA ASN A 176 6.45 14.02 -18.65
C ASN A 176 7.76 13.72 -17.91
N CYS A 177 7.85 12.57 -17.24
CA CYS A 177 9.05 12.14 -16.52
C CYS A 177 9.70 10.91 -17.16
N HIS A 178 8.90 9.96 -17.66
CA HIS A 178 9.39 8.69 -18.19
C HIS A 178 9.67 8.70 -19.70
N GLY A 179 9.29 9.77 -20.39
CA GLY A 179 9.39 9.90 -21.85
C GLY A 179 8.41 8.99 -22.60
N PRO A 180 8.26 9.17 -23.92
CA PRO A 180 7.30 8.42 -24.72
C PRO A 180 7.61 6.92 -24.80
N GLU A 181 8.88 6.55 -24.66
CA GLU A 181 9.35 5.17 -24.68
C GLU A 181 9.50 4.55 -23.29
N GLY A 182 9.23 5.29 -22.21
CA GLY A 182 9.41 4.79 -20.84
C GLY A 182 10.87 4.49 -20.46
N LYS A 183 11.84 5.15 -21.12
CA LYS A 183 13.28 4.95 -20.91
C LYS A 183 13.92 5.99 -20.00
N LEU A 184 13.12 6.88 -19.42
CA LEU A 184 13.61 7.92 -18.51
C LEU A 184 13.12 7.71 -17.07
N PRO A 185 13.88 8.26 -16.10
CA PRO A 185 15.25 8.76 -16.24
C PRO A 185 16.28 7.63 -16.57
N LYS A 186 17.49 7.99 -17.04
CA LYS A 186 18.46 7.02 -17.59
C LYS A 186 19.12 6.11 -16.55
N ASP A 187 19.04 6.50 -15.28
CA ASP A 187 19.55 5.77 -14.12
C ASP A 187 18.56 4.72 -13.59
N MET A 188 17.35 4.63 -14.16
CA MET A 188 16.44 3.53 -13.94
C MET A 188 16.33 2.61 -15.15
N PRO A 189 16.04 1.30 -14.95
CA PRO A 189 15.72 0.41 -16.05
C PRO A 189 14.51 0.92 -16.86
N PRO A 190 14.46 0.65 -18.18
CA PRO A 190 13.29 0.94 -18.99
C PRO A 190 12.03 0.34 -18.36
N LEU A 191 10.92 1.09 -18.37
CA LEU A 191 9.67 0.65 -17.74
C LEU A 191 9.18 -0.71 -18.28
N GLY A 192 9.37 -0.98 -19.58
CA GLY A 192 9.01 -2.25 -20.20
C GLY A 192 9.73 -3.45 -19.58
N SER A 193 10.97 -3.27 -19.09
CA SER A 193 11.74 -4.33 -18.43
C SER A 193 11.19 -4.74 -17.07
N LEU A 194 10.42 -3.84 -16.42
CA LEU A 194 9.87 -4.04 -15.08
C LEU A 194 8.54 -4.80 -15.10
N ALA A 195 7.92 -4.97 -16.27
CA ALA A 195 6.61 -5.59 -16.43
C ALA A 195 6.54 -7.05 -15.93
N GLY A 196 7.69 -7.74 -15.81
CA GLY A 196 7.77 -9.10 -15.26
C GLY A 196 7.49 -9.21 -13.76
N ASN A 197 7.42 -8.08 -13.04
CA ASN A 197 7.02 -8.02 -11.63
C ASN A 197 5.83 -7.06 -11.45
N PRO A 198 4.62 -7.48 -11.84
CA PRO A 198 3.46 -6.58 -11.87
C PRO A 198 3.10 -6.05 -10.47
N TRP A 199 3.30 -6.82 -9.40
CA TRP A 199 3.03 -6.38 -8.03
C TRP A 199 3.93 -5.21 -7.61
N GLU A 200 5.20 -5.22 -7.99
CA GLU A 200 6.11 -4.11 -7.72
C GLU A 200 5.70 -2.85 -8.50
N VAL A 201 5.45 -3.01 -9.81
CA VAL A 201 5.06 -1.89 -10.66
C VAL A 201 3.77 -1.26 -10.14
N MET A 202 2.76 -2.06 -9.80
CA MET A 202 1.50 -1.55 -9.26
C MET A 202 1.70 -0.84 -7.93
N ASN A 203 2.49 -1.40 -7.00
CA ASN A 203 2.80 -0.74 -5.74
C ASN A 203 3.42 0.64 -5.95
N LYS A 204 4.33 0.77 -6.92
CA LYS A 204 4.98 2.05 -7.24
C LYS A 204 4.03 3.04 -7.92
N ILE A 205 3.11 2.58 -8.76
CA ILE A 205 2.09 3.45 -9.36
C ILE A 205 1.11 3.95 -8.29
N LEU A 206 0.65 3.06 -7.41
CA LEU A 206 -0.30 3.43 -6.35
C LEU A 206 0.34 4.37 -5.33
N ASN A 207 1.54 4.03 -4.87
CA ASN A 207 2.14 4.67 -3.70
C ASN A 207 3.24 5.69 -4.05
N GLY A 208 3.75 5.68 -5.28
CA GLY A 208 4.92 6.45 -5.72
C GLY A 208 6.24 5.70 -5.52
N GLN A 209 7.33 6.30 -5.99
CA GLN A 209 8.69 5.76 -5.91
C GLN A 209 9.45 6.37 -4.71
N PRO A 210 10.04 5.56 -3.81
CA PRO A 210 10.82 6.09 -2.69
C PRO A 210 12.01 6.95 -3.16
N GLY A 211 12.11 8.17 -2.62
CA GLY A 211 13.19 9.11 -2.92
C GLY A 211 12.98 9.97 -4.18
N GLU A 212 11.92 9.70 -4.95
CA GLU A 212 11.61 10.42 -6.19
C GLU A 212 10.29 11.19 -6.09
N VAL A 213 10.09 12.13 -7.03
CA VAL A 213 8.85 12.91 -7.15
C VAL A 213 7.78 12.23 -8.01
N MET A 214 7.85 10.89 -8.15
CA MET A 214 6.85 10.12 -8.89
C MET A 214 5.49 10.22 -8.17
N PRO A 215 4.43 10.67 -8.86
CA PRO A 215 3.12 10.85 -8.24
C PRO A 215 2.52 9.50 -7.82
N ALA A 216 1.82 9.50 -6.69
CA ALA A 216 1.05 8.37 -6.20
C ALA A 216 -0.38 8.46 -6.77
N LEU A 217 -0.86 7.38 -7.41
CA LEU A 217 -2.21 7.33 -7.99
C LEU A 217 -3.23 6.59 -7.11
N ARG A 218 -2.91 6.32 -5.84
CA ARG A 218 -3.74 5.51 -4.94
C ARG A 218 -5.18 6.01 -4.73
N SER A 219 -5.40 7.33 -4.78
CA SER A 219 -6.75 7.91 -4.67
C SER A 219 -7.57 7.84 -5.96
N ILE A 220 -6.96 7.40 -7.05
CA ILE A 220 -7.61 7.14 -8.33
C ILE A 220 -8.03 5.66 -8.35
N ASP A 221 -9.10 5.33 -9.08
CA ASP A 221 -9.52 3.94 -9.31
C ASP A 221 -8.31 3.06 -9.69
N HIS A 222 -8.06 1.99 -8.93
CA HIS A 222 -6.89 1.13 -9.12
C HIS A 222 -6.90 0.41 -10.46
N LYS A 223 -8.06 0.31 -11.14
CA LYS A 223 -8.12 -0.14 -12.52
C LYS A 223 -7.28 0.74 -13.45
N VAL A 224 -7.18 2.04 -13.20
CA VAL A 224 -6.30 2.94 -13.95
C VAL A 224 -4.83 2.52 -13.84
N SER A 225 -4.41 2.06 -12.65
CA SER A 225 -3.06 1.55 -12.43
C SER A 225 -2.83 0.22 -13.16
N ALA A 226 -3.83 -0.67 -13.18
CA ALA A 226 -3.79 -1.90 -13.96
C ALA A 226 -3.70 -1.61 -15.47
N ASP A 227 -4.48 -0.66 -15.98
CA ASP A 227 -4.46 -0.23 -17.38
C ASP A 227 -3.09 0.34 -17.76
N LEU A 228 -2.52 1.21 -16.91
CA LEU A 228 -1.14 1.71 -17.06
C LEU A 228 -0.11 0.59 -17.15
N MET A 229 -0.20 -0.42 -16.28
CA MET A 229 0.71 -1.57 -16.31
C MET A 229 0.59 -2.39 -17.59
N ALA A 230 -0.64 -2.57 -18.09
CA ALA A 230 -0.87 -3.27 -19.35
C ALA A 230 -0.20 -2.52 -20.51
N PHE A 231 -0.25 -1.19 -20.51
CA PHE A 231 0.48 -0.38 -21.48
C PHE A 231 2.00 -0.43 -21.29
N ILE A 232 2.50 -0.33 -20.05
CA ILE A 232 3.94 -0.40 -19.74
C ILE A 232 4.55 -1.70 -20.28
N ALA A 233 3.82 -2.82 -20.21
CA ALA A 233 4.27 -4.09 -20.76
C ALA A 233 4.45 -4.11 -22.30
N THR A 234 3.95 -3.09 -23.01
CA THR A 234 4.15 -2.92 -24.46
C THR A 234 5.35 -2.02 -24.80
N LEU A 235 5.93 -1.33 -23.82
CA LEU A 235 7.09 -0.46 -24.01
C LEU A 235 8.37 -1.26 -24.21
N PRO A 236 9.41 -0.66 -24.82
CA PRO A 236 10.72 -1.30 -24.96
C PRO A 236 11.30 -1.73 -23.60
N ALA A 237 11.86 -2.94 -23.56
CA ALA A 237 12.57 -3.47 -22.38
C ALA A 237 14.05 -3.05 -22.34
N GLU A 238 14.58 -2.56 -23.46
CA GLU A 238 15.95 -2.09 -23.68
C GLU A 238 15.92 -0.74 -24.38
#